data_AF-A0A0Q9III1-F1
#
_entry.id   AF-A0A0Q9III1-F1
#
_cell.length_a   1.000
_cell.length_b   1.000
_cell.length_c   1.000
_cell.angle_alpha   90.00
_cell.angle_beta   90.00
_cell.angle_gamma   90.00
#
_symmetry.space_group_name_H-M   'P 1'
#
loop_
_entity.id
_entity.type
_entity.pdbx_description
1 polymer ?
#
loop_
_entity_poly.entity_id
_entity_poly.type
_entity_poly.pdbx_seq_one_letter_code
_entity_poly.pdbx_strand_id
1 'polypeptide(L)' 'MSLQTHLVELERKHRQLEEAIAQAVASPSADGLSVSELKRKKLVLKEEIERVRQTMPDSTLH' A
#
# COMPACT_ATOMS: atom_id res chain seq x y z
N MET A 1 -20.93 0.91 5.42
CA MET A 1 -19.54 0.45 5.22
C MET A 1 -18.79 1.59 4.55
N SER A 2 -18.10 2.39 5.34
CA SER A 2 -17.59 3.69 4.92
C SER A 2 -16.30 3.54 4.12
N LEU A 3 -16.06 4.42 3.14
CA LEU A 3 -14.80 4.53 2.40
C LEU A 3 -13.58 4.64 3.35
N GLN A 4 -13.79 5.13 4.58
CA GLN A 4 -12.78 5.19 5.64
C GLN A 4 -12.29 3.80 6.07
N THR A 5 -13.17 2.80 6.17
CA THR A 5 -12.78 1.41 6.43
C THR A 5 -11.94 0.84 5.30
N HIS A 6 -12.28 1.18 4.05
CA HIS A 6 -11.53 0.73 2.89
C HIS A 6 -10.11 1.33 2.86
N LEU A 7 -9.97 2.62 3.18
CA LEU A 7 -8.68 3.29 3.32
C LEU A 7 -7.82 2.62 4.40
N VAL A 8 -8.38 2.37 5.59
CA VAL A 8 -7.66 1.72 6.70
C VAL A 8 -7.18 0.32 6.32
N GLU A 9 -8.00 -0.45 5.62
CA GLU A 9 -7.62 -1.79 5.13
C GLU A 9 -6.50 -1.72 4.08
N LEU A 10 -6.57 -0.75 3.16
CA LEU A 10 -5.51 -0.52 2.18
C LEU A 10 -4.19 -0.09 2.84
N GLU A 11 -4.22 0.83 3.80
CA GLU A 11 -3.04 1.24 4.57
C GLU A 11 -2.43 0.08 5.35
N ARG A 12 -3.27 -0.77 5.95
CA ARG A 12 -2.82 -1.98 6.66
C ARG A 12 -2.11 -2.95 5.71
N LYS A 13 -2.68 -3.20 4.53
CA LYS A 13 -2.04 -4.01 3.48
C LYS A 13 -0.73 -3.40 3.01
N HIS A 14 -0.68 -2.09 2.81
CA HIS A 14 0.54 -1.38 2.42
C HIS A 14 1.65 -1.59 3.46
N ARG A 15 1.33 -1.43 4.76
CA ARG A 15 2.29 -1.59 5.84
C ARG A 15 2.85 -3.03 5.91
N GLN A 16 2.00 -4.04 5.79
CA GLN A 16 2.44 -5.44 5.71
C GLN A 16 3.36 -5.69 4.52
N LEU A 17 3.05 -5.08 3.38
CA LEU A 17 3.86 -5.21 2.18
C LEU A 17 5.23 -4.52 2.33
N GLU A 18 5.28 -3.38 3.00
CA GLU A 18 6.55 -2.72 3.35
C GLU A 18 7.41 -3.57 4.29
N GLU A 19 6.82 -4.18 5.31
CA GLU A 19 7.55 -5.10 6.20
C GLU A 19 8.07 -6.33 5.44
N ALA A 20 7.27 -6.89 4.52
CA ALA A 20 7.70 -7.99 3.67
C ALA A 20 8.87 -7.59 2.75
N ILE A 21 8.82 -6.38 2.16
CA ILE A 21 9.93 -5.84 1.36
C ILE A 21 11.17 -5.65 2.22
N ALA A 22 11.03 -5.06 3.42
CA ALA A 22 12.15 -4.82 4.31
C ALA A 22 12.82 -6.13 4.73
N GLN A 23 12.04 -7.15 5.07
CA GLN A 23 12.55 -8.49 5.40
C GLN A 23 13.22 -9.16 4.20
N ALA A 24 12.63 -9.06 3.01
CA ALA A 24 13.23 -9.57 1.79
C ALA A 24 14.56 -8.86 1.50
N VAL A 25 14.59 -7.52 1.49
CA VAL A 25 15.82 -6.76 1.23
C VAL A 25 16.89 -6.98 2.30
N ALA A 26 16.50 -7.20 3.56
CA ALA A 26 17.44 -7.52 4.64
C ALA A 26 18.00 -8.94 4.54
N SER A 27 17.33 -9.85 3.84
CA SER A 27 17.77 -11.23 3.68
C SER A 27 18.77 -11.33 2.52
N PRO A 28 20.01 -11.79 2.74
CA PRO A 28 21.05 -11.87 1.70
C PRO A 28 20.75 -12.90 0.60
N SER A 29 19.79 -13.80 0.83
CA SER A 29 19.32 -14.79 -0.14
C SER A 29 17.99 -14.39 -0.80
N ALA A 30 17.47 -13.19 -0.56
CA ALA A 30 16.24 -12.78 -1.22
C ALA A 30 16.48 -12.57 -2.70
N ASP A 31 15.73 -13.33 -3.50
CA ASP A 31 15.66 -13.15 -4.94
C ASP A 31 15.27 -11.71 -5.27
N GLY A 32 16.12 -11.03 -6.06
CA GLY A 32 15.83 -9.69 -6.57
C GLY A 32 14.51 -9.61 -7.33
N LEU A 33 14.05 -10.74 -7.88
CA LEU A 33 12.74 -10.90 -8.50
C LEU A 33 11.61 -10.69 -7.47
N SER A 34 11.69 -11.36 -6.31
CA SER A 34 10.69 -11.25 -5.24
C SER A 34 10.57 -9.82 -4.70
N VAL A 35 11.71 -9.15 -4.49
CA VAL A 35 11.73 -7.74 -4.07
C VAL A 35 11.10 -6.84 -5.13
N SER A 36 11.33 -7.11 -6.41
CA SER A 36 10.76 -6.33 -7.52
C SER A 36 9.24 -6.51 -7.64
N GLU A 37 8.75 -7.74 -7.45
CA GLU A 37 7.31 -8.03 -7.42
C GLU A 37 6.62 -7.36 -6.22
N LEU A 38 7.23 -7.41 -5.04
CA LEU A 38 6.72 -6.74 -3.86
C LEU A 38 6.69 -5.21 -4.05
N LYS A 39 7.73 -4.61 -4.64
CA LYS A 39 7.73 -3.18 -4.98
C LYS A 39 6.63 -2.82 -5.97
N ARG A 40 6.35 -3.67 -6.97
CA ARG A 40 5.20 -3.48 -7.87
C ARG A 40 3.87 -3.51 -7.14
N LYS A 41 3.66 -4.50 -6.27
CA LYS A 41 2.46 -4.59 -5.43
C LYS A 41 2.32 -3.36 -4.52
N LYS A 42 3.42 -2.84 -3.99
CA LYS A 42 3.44 -1.61 -3.18
C LYS A 42 2.96 -0.41 -3.99
N LEU A 43 3.45 -0.29 -5.23
CA LEU A 43 3.07 0.80 -6.14
C LEU A 43 1.56 0.78 -6.41
N VAL A 44 1.00 -0.40 -6.73
CA VAL A 44 -0.44 -0.56 -6.99
C VAL A 44 -1.27 -0.19 -5.76
N LEU A 45 -0.89 -0.69 -4.58
CA LEU A 45 -1.56 -0.33 -3.32
C LEU A 45 -1.52 1.18 -3.05
N LYS A 46 -0.39 1.83 -3.30
CA LYS A 46 -0.25 3.28 -3.17
C LYS A 46 -1.19 4.02 -4.12
N GLU A 47 -1.27 3.60 -5.39
CA GLU A 47 -2.20 4.20 -6.35
C GLU A 47 -3.67 4.00 -5.94
N GLU A 48 -4.02 2.83 -5.42
CA GLU A 48 -5.35 2.55 -4.89
C GLU A 48 -5.69 3.47 -3.71
N ILE A 49 -4.76 3.66 -2.77
CA ILE A 49 -4.89 4.59 -1.64
C ILE A 49 -5.08 6.02 -2.15
N GLU A 50 -4.26 6.47 -3.11
CA GLU A 50 -4.40 7.82 -3.69
C GLU A 50 -5.74 7.99 -4.38
N ARG A 51 -6.22 7.00 -5.15
CA ARG A 51 -7.55 7.06 -5.77
C ARG A 51 -8.66 7.15 -4.74
N VAL A 52 -8.63 6.33 -3.70
CA VAL A 52 -9.63 6.35 -2.62
C VAL A 52 -9.61 7.69 -1.90
N ARG A 53 -8.41 8.22 -1.65
CA ARG A 53 -8.23 9.53 -1.01
C ARG A 53 -8.68 10.69 -1.89
N GLN A 54 -8.50 10.62 -3.21
CA GLN A 54 -9.05 11.58 -4.17
C GLN A 54 -10.58 11.47 -4.30
N THR A 55 -11.10 10.24 -4.18
CA THR A 55 -12.55 9.95 -4.21
C THR A 55 -13.24 10.30 -2.90
N MET A 56 -12.47 10.57 -1.83
CA MET A 56 -12.93 11.38 -0.70
C MET A 56 -12.62 12.85 -1.01
N PRO A 57 -13.43 13.57 -1.79
CA PRO A 57 -13.43 15.01 -1.66
C PRO A 57 -13.81 15.28 -0.21
N ASP A 58 -12.99 16.07 0.46
CA ASP A 58 -13.37 16.70 1.71
C ASP A 58 -14.65 17.51 1.43
N SER A 59 -15.82 16.89 1.60
CA SER A 59 -17.11 17.59 1.57
C SER A 59 -17.30 18.41 2.86
N THR A 60 -16.23 19.01 3.38
CA THR A 60 -16.29 19.89 4.54
C THR A 60 -15.40 21.12 4.34
N LEU A 61 -15.55 21.78 3.20
CA LEU A 61 -15.42 23.23 3.11
C LEU A 61 -16.75 23.80 2.57
N HIS A 62 -17.47 24.43 3.51
CA HIS A 62 -18.71 25.20 3.34
C HIS A 62 -18.56 26.31 2.30
#